data_AF-A0A944WRZ7-F1
#
_entry.id   AF-A0A944WRZ7-F1
#
_cell.length_a   1.000
_cell.length_b   1.000
_cell.length_c   1.000
_cell.angle_alpha   90.00
_cell.angle_beta   90.00
_cell.angle_gamma   90.00
#
_symmetry.space_group_name_H-M   'P 1'
#
loop_
_entity.id
_entity.type
_entity.pdbx_description
1 polymer ?
#
loop_
_entity_poly.entity_id
_entity_poly.type
_entity_poly.pdbx_seq_one_letter_code
_entity_poly.pdbx_strand_id
1 'polypeptide(L)'
;MEKLKTIVEAALVDLGDIVAEDQKTKAAKIIEAAVIKGMLEAQHRAVDACNRVGAADRDMAHKIATEIRQKNDALIVNLSAMY
;
A
#
# COMPACT_ATOMS: atom_id res chain seq x y z
N MET A 1 -3.29 3.16 9.13
CA MET A 1 -3.38 4.62 9.28
C MET A 1 -2.23 5.15 10.12
N GLU A 2 -2.17 4.83 11.41
CA GLU A 2 -1.07 5.25 12.29
C GLU A 2 0.31 4.80 11.78
N LYS A 3 0.43 3.55 11.34
CA LYS A 3 1.66 3.03 10.71
C LYS A 3 2.08 3.76 9.43
N LEU A 4 1.13 4.22 8.61
CA LEU A 4 1.44 4.95 7.37
C LEU A 4 1.98 6.35 7.71
N LYS A 5 1.35 7.03 8.67
CA LYS A 5 1.81 8.30 9.21
C LYS A 5 3.24 8.19 9.76
N THR A 6 3.54 7.14 10.53
CA THR A 6 4.89 6.88 11.05
C THR A 6 5.92 6.68 9.93
N ILE A 7 5.58 5.96 8.86
CA ILE A 7 6.48 5.76 7.71
C ILE A 7 6.75 7.08 6.99
N VAL A 8 5.70 7.89 6.77
CA VAL A 8 5.84 9.20 6.11
C VAL A 8 6.65 10.16 6.97
N GLU A 9 6.41 10.19 8.28
CA GLU A 9 7.17 11.01 9.23
C GLU A 9 8.64 10.60 9.28
N ALA A 10 8.95 9.31 9.36
CA ALA A 10 10.32 8.81 9.31
C ALA A 10 11.03 9.20 8.00
N ALA A 11 10.34 9.06 6.86
CA ALA A 11 10.88 9.44 5.56
C ALA A 11 11.15 10.95 5.44
N LEU A 12 10.30 11.79 6.04
CA LEU A 12 10.52 13.24 6.09
C LEU A 12 11.70 13.62 6.99
N VAL A 13 11.89 12.89 8.10
CA VAL A 13 13.07 13.05 8.97
C VAL A 13 14.35 12.69 8.21
N ASP A 14 14.35 11.55 7.49
CA ASP A 14 15.50 11.11 6.71
C ASP A 14 15.83 12.04 5.53
N LEU A 15 14.80 12.67 4.95
CA LEU A 15 14.97 13.70 3.91
C LEU A 15 15.60 14.99 4.46
N GLY A 16 15.44 15.29 5.74
CA GLY A 16 16.06 16.45 6.40
C GLY A 16 15.89 17.76 5.62
N ASP A 17 17.00 18.44 5.33
CA ASP A 17 17.04 19.72 4.62
C ASP A 17 17.02 19.59 3.09
N ILE A 18 16.98 18.36 2.55
CA ILE A 18 16.85 18.12 1.10
C ILE A 18 15.52 18.68 0.59
N VAL A 19 14.49 18.65 1.45
CA VAL A 19 13.18 19.20 1.16
C VAL A 19 13.00 20.48 1.98
N ALA A 20 12.83 21.60 1.28
CA ALA A 20 12.53 22.88 1.91
C ALA A 20 11.25 22.81 2.76
N GLU A 21 11.20 23.58 3.86
CA GLU A 21 10.13 23.47 4.86
C GLU A 21 8.74 23.70 4.29
N ASP A 22 8.61 24.64 3.35
CA ASP A 22 7.39 24.97 2.64
C ASP A 22 6.92 23.84 1.69
N GLN A 23 7.83 22.93 1.32
CA GLN A 23 7.56 21.77 0.48
C GLN A 23 7.35 20.47 1.28
N LYS A 24 7.62 20.44 2.59
CA LYS A 24 7.50 19.21 3.40
C LYS A 24 6.09 18.62 3.38
N THR A 25 5.05 19.44 3.42
CA THR A 25 3.65 18.97 3.30
C THR A 25 3.38 18.30 1.94
N LYS A 26 3.97 18.83 0.86
CA LYS A 26 3.81 18.25 -0.48
C LYS A 26 4.61 16.96 -0.61
N ALA A 27 5.82 16.93 -0.06
CA ALA A 27 6.64 15.71 0.01
C ALA A 27 5.93 14.61 0.80
N ALA A 28 5.31 14.94 1.94
CA ALA A 28 4.50 14.01 2.72
C ALA A 28 3.43 13.32 1.89
N LYS A 29 2.65 14.10 1.11
CA LYS A 29 1.61 13.57 0.21
C LYS A 29 2.17 12.68 -0.90
N ILE A 30 3.31 13.04 -1.48
CA ILE A 30 3.96 12.24 -2.52
C ILE A 30 4.45 10.90 -1.94
N ILE A 31 5.08 10.93 -0.78
CA ILE A 31 5.56 9.72 -0.08
C ILE A 31 4.38 8.84 0.29
N GLU A 32 3.31 9.43 0.85
CA GLU A 32 2.10 8.71 1.20
C GLU A 32 1.50 8.00 -0.02
N ALA A 33 1.35 8.72 -1.14
CA ALA A 33 0.86 8.15 -2.39
C ALA A 33 1.76 7.02 -2.94
N ALA A 34 3.09 7.17 -2.85
CA ALA A 34 4.04 6.16 -3.29
C ALA A 34 3.96 4.88 -2.43
N VAL A 35 3.86 5.02 -1.11
CA VAL A 35 3.71 3.89 -0.18
C VAL A 35 2.40 3.15 -0.43
N ILE A 36 1.30 3.90 -0.60
CA ILE A 36 0.00 3.33 -0.96
C ILE A 36 0.10 2.52 -2.25
N LYS A 37 0.67 3.10 -3.30
CA LYS A 37 0.84 2.43 -4.59
C LYS A 37 1.66 1.15 -4.46
N GLY A 38 2.77 1.19 -3.71
CA GLY A 38 3.60 0.02 -3.43
C GLY A 38 2.85 -1.09 -2.67
N MET A 39 2.02 -0.72 -1.69
CA MET A 39 1.18 -1.67 -0.95
C MET A 39 0.13 -2.34 -1.85
N LEU A 40 -0.48 -1.59 -2.77
CA LEU A 40 -1.43 -2.14 -3.74
C LEU A 40 -0.76 -3.10 -4.73
N GLU A 41 0.40 -2.71 -5.28
CA GLU A 41 1.16 -3.55 -6.19
C GLU A 41 1.64 -4.85 -5.53
N ALA A 42 2.10 -4.79 -4.27
CA ALA A 42 2.51 -5.99 -3.53
C ALA A 42 1.36 -6.99 -3.34
N GLN A 43 0.14 -6.48 -3.11
CA GLN A 43 -1.04 -7.32 -2.95
C GLN A 43 -1.53 -7.90 -4.28
N HIS A 44 -1.44 -7.16 -5.39
CA HIS A 44 -1.67 -7.73 -6.73
C HIS A 44 -0.71 -8.88 -7.03
N ARG A 45 0.58 -8.72 -6.72
CA ARG A 45 1.56 -9.80 -6.88
C ARG A 45 1.24 -11.02 -6.02
N ALA A 46 0.70 -10.83 -4.82
CA ALA A 46 0.27 -11.94 -3.96
C ALA A 46 -0.93 -12.71 -4.57
N VAL A 47 -1.91 -11.99 -5.12
CA VAL A 47 -3.04 -12.58 -5.86
C VAL A 47 -2.56 -13.34 -7.09
N ASP A 48 -1.63 -12.77 -7.86
CA ASP A 48 -1.07 -13.42 -9.04
C ASP A 48 -0.28 -14.69 -8.70
N ALA A 49 0.44 -14.70 -7.58
CA ALA A 49 1.11 -15.89 -7.09
C ALA A 49 0.12 -17.01 -6.75
N CYS A 50 -1.00 -16.68 -6.09
CA CYS A 50 -2.08 -17.63 -5.83
C CYS A 50 -2.71 -18.20 -7.11
N ASN A 51 -2.79 -17.42 -8.19
CA ASN A 51 -3.36 -17.91 -9.46
C ASN A 51 -2.44 -18.87 -10.21
N ARG A 52 -1.16 -19.00 -9.82
CA ARG A 52 -0.16 -19.87 -10.48
C ARG A 52 -0.02 -21.25 -9.82
N VAL A 53 -0.79 -21.55 -8.78
CA VAL A 53 -0.68 -22.81 -8.03
C VAL A 53 -1.38 -23.95 -8.78
N GLY A 54 -0.85 -25.18 -8.66
CA GLY A 54 -1.38 -26.37 -9.32
C GLY A 54 -2.81 -26.73 -8.89
N ALA A 55 -3.46 -27.60 -9.67
CA ALA A 55 -4.89 -27.91 -9.53
C ALA A 55 -5.32 -28.39 -8.12
N ALA A 56 -4.42 -29.01 -7.35
CA ALA A 56 -4.71 -29.53 -6.01
C ALA A 56 -4.94 -28.41 -4.97
N ASP A 57 -4.26 -27.26 -5.10
CA ASP A 57 -4.33 -26.15 -4.14
C ASP A 57 -5.13 -24.95 -4.65
N ARG A 58 -5.68 -25.07 -5.87
CA ARG A 58 -6.31 -23.97 -6.61
C ARG A 58 -7.51 -23.35 -5.87
N ASP A 59 -8.32 -24.17 -5.21
CA ASP A 59 -9.47 -23.70 -4.43
C ASP A 59 -9.04 -22.88 -3.22
N MET A 60 -8.00 -23.34 -2.51
CA MET A 60 -7.45 -22.60 -1.37
C MET A 60 -6.81 -21.29 -1.84
N ALA A 61 -6.04 -21.35 -2.94
CA ALA A 61 -5.40 -20.18 -3.51
C ALA A 61 -6.42 -19.13 -3.99
N HIS A 62 -7.55 -19.54 -4.58
CA HIS A 62 -8.64 -18.64 -4.94
C HIS A 62 -9.32 -17.98 -3.72
N LYS A 63 -9.50 -18.71 -2.61
CA LYS A 63 -10.02 -18.14 -1.36
C LYS A 63 -9.08 -17.08 -0.79
N ILE A 64 -7.78 -17.40 -0.70
CA ILE A 64 -6.75 -16.45 -0.24
C ILE A 64 -6.70 -15.21 -1.13
N ALA A 65 -6.72 -15.39 -2.46
CA ALA A 65 -6.75 -14.29 -3.41
C ALA A 65 -7.99 -13.39 -3.23
N THR A 66 -9.15 -13.98 -2.94
CA THR A 66 -10.39 -13.24 -2.69
C THR A 66 -10.32 -12.43 -1.40
N GLU A 67 -9.81 -13.00 -0.32
CA GLU A 67 -9.61 -12.28 0.94
C GLU A 67 -8.62 -11.12 0.80
N ILE A 68 -7.53 -11.32 0.03
CA ILE A 68 -6.57 -10.25 -0.27
C ILE A 68 -7.26 -9.13 -1.05
N ARG A 69 -8.07 -9.44 -2.07
CA ARG A 69 -8.83 -8.42 -2.81
C ARG A 69 -9.79 -7.63 -1.93
N GLN A 70 -10.55 -8.29 -1.07
CA GLN A 70 -11.50 -7.60 -0.18
C GLN A 70 -10.80 -6.64 0.78
N LYS A 71 -9.65 -7.05 1.34
CA LYS A 71 -8.83 -6.16 2.18
C LYS A 71 -8.23 -4.99 1.38
N ASN A 72 -7.84 -5.24 0.13
CA ASN A 72 -7.39 -4.21 -0.80
C ASN A 72 -8.49 -3.17 -1.08
N ASP A 73 -9.70 -3.61 -1.39
CA ASP A 73 -10.81 -2.71 -1.70
C ASP A 73 -11.13 -1.82 -0.49
N ALA A 74 -11.15 -2.40 0.71
CA ALA A 74 -11.32 -1.65 1.96
C ALA A 74 -10.17 -0.64 2.20
N LEU A 75 -8.94 -1.02 1.88
CA LEU A 75 -7.78 -0.12 1.97
C LEU A 75 -7.91 1.05 0.99
N ILE A 76 -8.26 0.79 -0.27
CA ILE A 76 -8.47 1.81 -1.31
C ILE A 76 -9.58 2.77 -0.90
N VAL A 77 -10.73 2.26 -0.44
CA VAL A 77 -11.86 3.09 0.01
C VAL A 77 -11.45 3.99 1.18
N ASN A 78 -10.78 3.43 2.19
CA ASN A 78 -10.34 4.20 3.35
C ASN A 78 -9.33 5.29 2.98
N LEU A 79 -8.42 5.00 2.05
CA LEU A 79 -7.44 5.97 1.57
C LEU A 79 -8.07 7.03 0.66
N SER A 80 -9.02 6.64 -0.19
CA SER A 80 -9.72 7.57 -1.07
C SER A 80 -10.62 8.53 -0.29
N ALA A 81 -11.17 8.10 0.84
CA ALA A 81 -11.99 8.94 1.71
C ALA A 81 -11.20 10.00 2.50
N MET A 82 -9.86 9.94 2.49
CA MET A 82 -9.00 10.92 3.16
C MET A 82 -8.58 12.09 2.27
N TYR A 83 -8.91 12.04 0.97
CA TYR A 83 -8.56 13.02 -0.04
C TYR A 83 -9.82 13.60 -0.69
#